data_AF-S5NIA6-F1
#
_entry.id   AF-S5NIA6-F1
#
_cell.length_a   1.000
_cell.length_b   1.000
_cell.length_c   1.000
_cell.angle_alpha   90.00
_cell.angle_beta   90.00
_cell.angle_gamma   90.00
#
_symmetry.space_group_name_H-M   'P 1'
#
loop_
_entity.id
_entity.type
_entity.pdbx_description
1 polymer ?
#
loop_
_entity_poly.entity_id
_entity_poly.type
_entity_poly.pdbx_seq_one_letter_code
_entity_poly.pdbx_strand_id
1 'polypeptide(L)'
;MCAATATRKAGVNQAKLDSLSGWRVSHHFSEQECAALAWAESVTHIAETHAEDNVYLPPLNHFSAREISDLTFAIGLMNCFNRLAVSMRM
;
A
#
# COMPACT_ATOMS: atom_id res chain seq x y z
N MET A 1 -11.95 -10.82 5.52
CA MET A 1 -10.81 -11.44 4.80
C MET A 1 -9.63 -10.49 4.89
N CYS A 2 -8.78 -10.61 5.92
CA CYS A 2 -7.68 -9.66 6.14
C CYS A 2 -6.62 -9.77 5.05
N ALA A 3 -6.15 -8.63 4.53
CA ALA A 3 -5.05 -8.55 3.56
C ALA A 3 -3.83 -9.38 3.99
N ALA A 4 -3.46 -9.33 5.27
CA ALA A 4 -2.35 -10.09 5.85
C ALA A 4 -2.50 -11.63 5.69
N THR A 5 -3.73 -12.15 5.60
CA THR A 5 -3.97 -13.59 5.40
C THR A 5 -3.85 -13.98 3.92
N ALA A 6 -4.18 -13.06 3.00
CA ALA A 6 -4.02 -13.28 1.56
C ALA A 6 -2.53 -13.26 1.16
N THR A 7 -1.73 -12.35 1.71
CA THR A 7 -0.29 -12.25 1.39
C THR A 7 0.51 -13.46 1.89
N ARG A 8 0.10 -14.06 3.02
CA ARG A 8 0.66 -15.33 3.51
C ARG A 8 0.39 -16.51 2.58
N LYS A 9 -0.77 -16.54 1.92
CA LYS A 9 -1.10 -17.58 0.93
C LYS A 9 -0.37 -17.41 -0.39
N ALA A 10 0.09 -16.19 -0.70
CA ALA A 10 0.85 -15.88 -1.90
C ALA A 10 2.36 -16.22 -1.79
N GLY A 11 2.81 -16.80 -0.66
CA GLY A 11 4.20 -17.21 -0.49
C GLY A 11 5.19 -16.07 -0.21
N VAL A 12 4.70 -14.88 0.18
CA VAL A 12 5.57 -13.77 0.58
C VAL A 12 6.32 -14.14 1.87
N ASN A 13 7.62 -13.88 1.88
CA ASN A 13 8.49 -14.18 3.01
C ASN A 13 7.96 -13.53 4.30
N GLN A 14 7.84 -14.32 5.36
CA GLN A 14 7.26 -13.89 6.63
C GLN A 14 8.04 -12.74 7.28
N ALA A 15 9.38 -12.75 7.19
CA ALA A 15 10.21 -11.67 7.70
C ALA A 15 9.96 -10.32 6.99
N LYS A 16 9.62 -10.36 5.71
CA LYS A 16 9.25 -9.17 4.93
C LYS A 16 7.86 -8.64 5.31
N LEU A 17 6.94 -9.52 5.67
CA LEU A 17 5.63 -9.12 6.19
C LEU A 17 5.75 -8.49 7.58
N ASP A 18 6.59 -9.06 8.44
CA ASP A 18 6.81 -8.55 9.79
C ASP A 18 7.52 -7.19 9.78
N SER A 19 8.37 -6.93 8.76
CA SER A 19 9.03 -5.63 8.58
C SER A 19 8.18 -4.58 7.86
N LEU A 20 6.96 -4.92 7.42
CA LEU A 20 6.09 -4.01 6.67
C LEU A 20 5.68 -2.77 7.48
N SER A 21 5.45 -2.90 8.78
CA SER A 21 5.12 -1.77 9.66
C SER A 21 6.27 -0.76 9.78
N GLY A 22 7.50 -1.21 9.56
CA GLY A 22 8.73 -0.41 9.58
C GLY A 22 9.38 -0.29 8.21
N TRP A 23 8.62 -0.35 7.11
CA TRP A 23 9.18 -0.46 5.76
C TRP A 23 10.17 0.66 5.40
N ARG A 24 9.98 1.88 5.93
CA ARG A 24 10.88 3.04 5.71
C ARG A 24 12.30 2.84 6.22
N VAL A 25 12.49 1.99 7.22
CA VAL A 25 13.80 1.67 7.83
C VAL A 25 14.27 0.26 7.49
N SER A 26 13.48 -0.49 6.73
CA SER A 26 13.78 -1.87 6.37
C SER A 26 14.53 -1.94 5.05
N HIS A 27 15.59 -2.76 5.00
CA HIS A 27 16.33 -3.05 3.77
C HIS A 27 15.68 -4.16 2.91
N HIS A 28 14.48 -4.63 3.27
CA HIS A 28 13.79 -5.71 2.56
C HIS A 28 12.92 -5.26 1.38
N PHE A 29 12.77 -3.94 1.20
CA PHE A 29 11.95 -3.35 0.16
C PHE A 29 12.82 -2.66 -0.89
N SER A 30 12.54 -2.91 -2.17
CA SER A 30 13.17 -2.17 -3.27
C SER A 30 12.68 -0.73 -3.32
N GLU A 31 13.36 0.15 -4.06
CA GLU A 31 12.91 1.53 -4.28
C GLU A 31 11.51 1.59 -4.89
N GLN A 32 11.21 0.68 -5.83
CA GLN A 32 9.87 0.53 -6.42
C GLN A 32 8.81 0.16 -5.37
N GLU A 33 9.11 -0.78 -4.47
CA GLU A 33 8.19 -1.18 -3.40
C GLU A 33 8.01 -0.05 -2.38
N CYS A 34 9.09 0.65 -2.02
CA CYS A 34 9.05 1.83 -1.15
C CYS A 34 8.18 2.95 -1.75
N ALA A 35 8.27 3.21 -3.05
CA ALA A 35 7.42 4.19 -3.73
C ALA A 35 5.94 3.76 -3.69
N ALA A 36 5.65 2.49 -3.93
CA ALA A 36 4.29 1.95 -3.84
C ALA A 36 3.71 2.03 -2.41
N LEU A 37 4.52 1.75 -1.39
CA LEU A 37 4.12 1.84 0.02
C LEU A 37 3.90 3.29 0.46
N ALA A 38 4.76 4.21 0.03
CA ALA A 38 4.57 5.65 0.27
C ALA A 38 3.25 6.14 -0.32
N TRP A 39 2.96 5.74 -1.56
CA TRP A 39 1.70 6.08 -2.22
C TRP A 39 0.49 5.47 -1.49
N ALA A 40 0.60 4.21 -1.06
CA ALA A 40 -0.45 3.53 -0.30
C ALA A 40 -0.76 4.24 1.03
N GLU A 41 0.26 4.69 1.77
CA GLU A 41 0.07 5.48 3.00
C GLU A 41 -0.63 6.81 2.71
N SER A 42 -0.16 7.56 1.71
CA SER A 42 -0.77 8.86 1.36
C SER A 42 -2.24 8.71 0.95
N VAL A 43 -2.56 7.78 0.06
CA VAL A 43 -3.95 7.55 -0.39
C VAL A 43 -4.84 7.05 0.77
N THR A 44 -4.29 6.27 1.70
CA THR A 44 -5.05 5.80 2.88
C THR A 44 -5.41 6.95 3.81
N HIS A 45 -4.49 7.91 3.99
CA HIS A 45 -4.65 9.11 4.78
C HIS A 45 -4.93 10.35 3.91
N ILE A 46 -5.63 10.20 2.79
CA ILE A 46 -5.75 11.26 1.78
C ILE A 46 -6.40 12.55 2.30
N ALA A 47 -7.28 12.44 3.32
CA ALA A 47 -7.88 13.60 3.97
C ALA A 47 -6.87 14.49 4.72
N GLU A 48 -5.72 13.93 5.09
CA GLU A 48 -4.63 14.64 5.79
C GLU A 48 -3.47 14.95 4.84
N THR A 49 -3.10 13.98 4.00
CA THR A 49 -1.90 14.06 3.16
C THR A 49 -2.13 14.75 1.81
N HIS A 50 -3.39 14.90 1.39
CA HIS A 50 -3.80 15.55 0.14
C HIS A 50 -3.19 14.97 -1.15
N ALA A 51 -2.47 13.84 -1.06
CA ALA A 51 -1.76 13.23 -2.18
C ALA A 51 -0.85 14.22 -2.94
N GLU A 52 -0.05 14.99 -2.20
CA GLU A 52 0.89 15.96 -2.76
C GLU A 52 1.86 15.34 -3.78
N ASP A 53 2.34 16.19 -4.70
CA ASP A 53 3.25 15.81 -5.79
C ASP A 53 4.52 15.10 -5.29
N ASN A 54 5.01 15.45 -4.09
CA ASN A 54 6.19 14.81 -3.50
C ASN A 54 6.01 13.30 -3.23
N VAL A 55 4.77 12.80 -3.09
CA VAL A 55 4.45 11.37 -2.94
C VAL A 55 3.90 10.78 -4.24
N TYR A 56 3.23 11.58 -5.08
CA TYR A 56 2.68 11.11 -6.36
C TYR A 56 3.74 10.94 -7.46
N LEU A 57 4.75 11.81 -7.52
CA LEU A 57 5.77 11.77 -8.57
C LEU A 57 6.74 10.57 -8.47
N PRO A 58 7.24 10.15 -7.29
CA PRO A 58 8.21 9.06 -7.21
C PRO A 58 7.72 7.71 -7.80
N PRO A 59 6.48 7.25 -7.59
CA PRO A 59 5.93 6.07 -8.26
C PRO A 59 6.01 6.10 -9.80
N LEU A 60 5.91 7.27 -10.43
CA LEU A 60 5.98 7.42 -11.90
C LEU A 60 7.33 6.98 -12.49
N ASN A 61 8.38 6.93 -11.68
CA ASN A 61 9.71 6.46 -12.13
C ASN A 61 9.79 4.93 -12.21
N HIS A 62 8.88 4.20 -11.55
CA HIS A 62 8.95 2.74 -11.43
C HIS A 62 7.74 2.03 -12.03
N PHE A 63 6.65 2.74 -12.28
CA PHE A 63 5.38 2.19 -12.75
C PHE A 63 4.86 3.00 -13.94
N SER A 64 4.26 2.30 -14.89
CA SER A 64 3.46 2.92 -15.94
C SER A 64 2.21 3.58 -15.37
N ALA A 65 1.62 4.51 -16.12
CA ALA A 65 0.35 5.16 -15.74
C ALA A 65 -0.77 4.14 -15.48
N ARG A 66 -0.79 3.02 -16.22
CA ARG A 66 -1.74 1.92 -16.00
C ARG A 66 -1.49 1.25 -14.65
N GLU A 67 -0.24 0.88 -14.35
CA GLU A 67 0.10 0.22 -13.10
C GLU A 67 -0.18 1.10 -11.88
N ILE A 68 0.00 2.42 -11.98
CA ILE A 68 -0.35 3.37 -10.92
C ILE A 68 -1.86 3.44 -10.73
N SER A 69 -2.64 3.43 -11.82
CA SER A 69 -4.09 3.36 -11.74
C SER A 69 -4.54 2.07 -11.05
N ASP A 70 -3.98 0.93 -11.43
CA ASP A 70 -4.28 -0.38 -10.84
C ASP A 70 -3.89 -0.44 -9.35
N LEU A 71 -2.72 0.11 -9.00
CA LEU A 71 -2.25 0.26 -7.62
C LEU A 71 -3.22 1.10 -6.79
N THR A 72 -3.61 2.26 -7.30
CA THR A 72 -4.55 3.17 -6.62
C THR A 72 -5.91 2.53 -6.43
N PHE A 73 -6.38 1.78 -7.42
CA PHE A 73 -7.63 1.03 -7.33
C PHE A 73 -7.56 -0.06 -6.25
N ALA A 74 -6.46 -0.81 -6.19
CA ALA A 74 -6.24 -1.82 -5.15
C ALA A 74 -6.21 -1.20 -3.75
N ILE A 75 -5.54 -0.06 -3.56
CA ILE A 75 -5.50 0.68 -2.30
C ILE A 75 -6.92 1.14 -1.91
N GLY A 76 -7.68 1.71 -2.85
CA GLY A 76 -9.04 2.18 -2.62
C GLY A 76 -10.00 1.06 -2.22
N LEU A 77 -9.94 -0.08 -2.92
CA LEU A 77 -10.74 -1.27 -2.59
C LEU A 77 -10.44 -1.78 -1.18
N MET A 78 -9.16 -1.89 -0.82
CA MET A 78 -8.77 -2.35 0.51
C MET A 78 -9.26 -1.39 1.60
N ASN A 79 -9.12 -0.08 1.34
CA ASN A 79 -9.63 0.98 2.21
C ASN A 79 -11.15 0.91 2.41
N CYS A 80 -11.90 0.60 1.35
CA CYS A 80 -13.35 0.39 1.42
C CYS A 80 -13.70 -0.84 2.26
N PHE A 81 -13.09 -1.99 1.98
CA PHE A 81 -13.35 -3.22 2.74
C PHE A 81 -12.99 -3.09 4.21
N ASN A 82 -11.89 -2.42 4.54
CA ASN A 82 -11.50 -2.17 5.93
C ASN A 82 -12.55 -1.32 6.65
N ARG A 83 -13.07 -0.26 6.01
CA ARG A 83 -14.13 0.59 6.57
C ARG A 83 -15.42 -0.19 6.81
N LEU A 84 -15.84 -1.01 5.84
CA LEU A 84 -17.01 -1.87 5.98
C LEU A 84 -16.86 -2.88 7.10
N ALA A 85 -15.73 -3.59 7.16
CA ALA A 85 -15.48 -4.60 8.21
C ALA A 85 -15.54 -3.98 9.61
N VAL A 86 -14.88 -2.84 9.81
CA VAL A 86 -14.87 -2.14 11.11
C VAL A 86 -16.25 -1.56 11.44
N SER A 87 -16.91 -0.89 10.49
CA SER A 87 -18.21 -0.24 10.76
C SER A 87 -19.33 -1.26 11.02
N MET A 88 -19.26 -2.42 10.36
CA MET A 88 -20.25 -3.49 10.47
C MET A 88 -19.88 -4.55 11.53
N ARG A 89 -18.72 -4.42 12.19
CA ARG A 89 -18.19 -5.36 13.20
C ARG A 89 -18.08 -6.81 12.69
N MET A 90 -17.52 -6.96 11.49
CA MET A 90 -17.27 -8.26 10.83
C MET A 90 -15.92 -8.88 11.20
#